data_AF-A0A930DDB5-F1
#
_entry.id   AF-A0A930DDB5-F1
#
_cell.length_a   1.000
_cell.length_b   1.000
_cell.length_c   1.000
_cell.angle_alpha   90.00
_cell.angle_beta   90.00
_cell.angle_gamma   90.00
#
_symmetry.space_group_name_H-M   'P 1'
#
loop_
_entity.id
_entity.type
_entity.pdbx_description
1 polymer ?
#
loop_
_entity_poly.entity_id
_entity_poly.type
_entity_poly.pdbx_seq_one_letter_code
_entity_poly.pdbx_strand_id
1 'polypeptide(L)'
;MRAYSKYYLNDVVENQGKLFDFVAQNFSDKNTEDFIKTYMQSKTRKSIDEAKAYVNTMSAKELWDYFTETENYVLKSGKSIDGFIPDWIGEFYAYYQWYYNIPSSEVLKKVPLDFLKKAYYGLHDLELDLAVRKVGEER
;
A
#
# COMPACT_ATOMS: atom_id res chain seq x y z
N MET A 1 13.94 -7.04 13.46
CA MET A 1 14.21 -7.64 12.12
C MET A 1 13.21 -7.04 11.15
N ARG A 2 13.61 -6.68 9.92
CA ARG A 2 12.70 -6.14 8.88
C ARG A 2 12.00 -7.30 8.15
N ALA A 3 10.88 -7.02 7.47
CA ALA A 3 10.09 -8.08 6.82
C ALA A 3 10.86 -8.86 5.76
N TYR A 4 11.62 -8.15 4.93
CA TYR A 4 12.42 -8.73 3.85
C TYR A 4 13.65 -7.87 3.56
N SER A 5 14.49 -8.30 2.61
CA SER A 5 15.73 -7.61 2.27
C SER A 5 15.50 -6.18 1.79
N LYS A 6 16.38 -5.24 2.20
CA LYS A 6 16.33 -3.85 1.74
C LYS A 6 16.43 -3.69 0.22
N TYR A 7 16.96 -4.71 -0.49
CA TYR A 7 17.05 -4.68 -1.95
C TYR A 7 15.69 -4.69 -2.66
N TYR A 8 14.64 -5.20 -2.01
CA TYR A 8 13.28 -5.14 -2.53
C TYR A 8 12.48 -3.93 -2.03
N LEU A 9 13.03 -3.17 -1.07
CA LEU A 9 12.25 -2.15 -0.37
C LEU A 9 11.79 -1.05 -1.32
N ASN A 10 12.71 -0.49 -2.09
CA ASN A 10 12.40 0.62 -2.99
C ASN A 10 11.37 0.21 -4.03
N ASP A 11 11.58 -0.94 -4.70
CA ASP A 11 10.65 -1.46 -5.70
C ASP A 11 9.25 -1.69 -5.11
N VAL A 12 9.14 -2.29 -3.92
CA VAL A 12 7.84 -2.55 -3.30
C VAL A 12 7.16 -1.25 -2.88
N VAL A 13 7.89 -0.30 -2.28
CA VAL A 13 7.34 0.98 -1.83
C VAL A 13 6.83 1.78 -3.03
N GLU A 14 7.69 1.99 -4.03
CA GLU A 14 7.38 2.79 -5.22
C GLU A 14 6.23 2.16 -6.02
N ASN A 15 6.26 0.84 -6.25
CA ASN A 15 5.23 0.20 -7.07
C ASN A 15 3.89 0.05 -6.34
N GLN A 16 3.89 -0.09 -5.01
CA GLN A 16 2.63 -0.08 -4.25
C GLN A 16 2.00 1.31 -4.24
N GLY A 17 2.79 2.37 -4.08
CA GLY A 17 2.33 3.77 -4.22
C GLY A 17 1.70 4.01 -5.59
N LYS A 18 2.49 3.79 -6.64
CA LYS A 18 2.05 3.95 -8.03
C LYS A 18 0.82 3.10 -8.38
N LEU A 19 0.69 1.90 -7.81
CA LEU A 19 -0.50 1.06 -8.00
C LEU A 19 -1.74 1.72 -7.40
N PHE A 20 -1.63 2.26 -6.19
CA PHE A 20 -2.77 2.91 -5.53
C PHE A 20 -3.18 4.18 -6.27
N ASP A 21 -2.20 4.95 -6.71
CA ASP A 21 -2.40 6.13 -7.55
C ASP A 21 -3.02 5.78 -8.90
N PHE A 22 -2.50 4.74 -9.58
CA PHE A 22 -3.04 4.22 -10.83
C PHE A 22 -4.53 3.89 -10.71
N VAL A 23 -4.92 3.17 -9.65
CA VAL A 23 -6.33 2.80 -9.44
C VAL A 23 -7.19 4.04 -9.18
N ALA A 24 -6.73 4.97 -8.37
CA ALA A 24 -7.47 6.18 -8.04
C ALA A 24 -7.68 7.10 -9.26
N GLN A 25 -6.64 7.29 -10.08
CA GLN A 25 -6.69 8.20 -11.22
C GLN A 25 -7.43 7.63 -12.43
N ASN A 26 -7.27 6.33 -12.72
CA ASN A 26 -7.88 5.72 -13.91
C ASN A 26 -9.33 5.28 -13.70
N PHE A 27 -9.77 5.17 -12.44
CA PHE A 27 -11.10 4.66 -12.09
C PHE A 27 -11.80 5.58 -11.09
N SER A 28 -12.05 6.83 -11.49
CA SER A 28 -12.63 7.88 -10.63
C SER A 28 -14.05 7.56 -10.11
N ASP A 29 -14.79 6.69 -10.78
CA ASP A 29 -16.12 6.20 -10.37
C ASP A 29 -16.06 4.93 -9.49
N LYS A 30 -14.87 4.48 -9.10
CA LYS A 30 -14.65 3.26 -8.32
C LYS A 30 -14.14 3.56 -6.92
N ASN A 31 -14.41 2.63 -6.00
CA ASN A 31 -14.07 2.75 -4.59
C ASN A 31 -12.59 2.42 -4.33
N THR A 32 -11.73 3.44 -4.30
CA THR A 32 -10.29 3.27 -4.01
C THR A 32 -10.06 2.70 -2.61
N GLU A 33 -10.87 3.03 -1.62
CA GLU A 33 -10.70 2.49 -0.26
C GLU A 33 -10.93 0.99 -0.18
N ASP A 34 -11.96 0.50 -0.87
CA ASP A 34 -12.27 -0.93 -0.95
C ASP A 34 -11.12 -1.68 -1.64
N PHE A 35 -10.59 -1.10 -2.72
CA PHE A 35 -9.40 -1.62 -3.38
C PHE A 35 -8.20 -1.72 -2.42
N ILE A 36 -7.82 -0.62 -1.75
CA ILE A 36 -6.68 -0.61 -0.82
C ILE A 36 -6.87 -1.65 0.29
N LYS A 37 -8.07 -1.70 0.89
CA LYS A 37 -8.38 -2.66 1.97
C LYS A 37 -8.29 -4.11 1.48
N THR A 38 -8.83 -4.40 0.31
CA THR A 38 -8.80 -5.74 -0.30
C THR A 38 -7.38 -6.13 -0.68
N TYR A 39 -6.63 -5.23 -1.32
CA TYR A 39 -5.25 -5.44 -1.72
C TYR A 39 -4.35 -5.76 -0.52
N MET A 40 -4.44 -4.98 0.56
CA MET A 40 -3.64 -5.22 1.78
C MET A 40 -4.01 -6.53 2.51
N GLN A 41 -5.15 -7.13 2.20
CA GLN A 41 -5.60 -8.42 2.76
C GLN A 41 -5.41 -9.60 1.77
N SER A 42 -4.86 -9.33 0.58
CA SER A 42 -4.78 -10.29 -0.52
C SER A 42 -3.63 -11.28 -0.41
N LYS A 43 -3.72 -12.37 -1.18
CA LYS A 43 -2.61 -13.32 -1.39
C LYS A 43 -1.47 -12.67 -2.17
N THR A 44 -1.76 -11.70 -3.03
CA THR A 44 -0.74 -10.88 -3.70
C THR A 44 0.12 -10.16 -2.66
N ARG A 45 -0.51 -9.46 -1.72
CA ARG A 45 0.25 -8.75 -0.69
C ARG A 45 0.91 -9.69 0.31
N LYS A 46 0.29 -10.83 0.64
CA LYS A 46 0.94 -11.90 1.40
C LYS A 46 2.21 -12.42 0.71
N SER A 47 2.21 -12.54 -0.62
CA SER A 47 3.39 -12.99 -1.36
C SER A 47 4.54 -12.00 -1.29
N ILE A 48 4.23 -10.71 -1.19
CA ILE A 48 5.24 -9.67 -0.94
C ILE A 48 5.74 -9.71 0.51
N ASP A 49 4.85 -9.95 1.49
CA ASP A 49 5.23 -10.15 2.90
C ASP A 49 6.22 -11.31 3.05
N GLU A 50 6.02 -12.39 2.27
CA GLU A 50 6.86 -13.59 2.21
C GLU A 50 8.12 -13.42 1.33
N ALA A 51 8.40 -12.21 0.84
CA ALA A 51 9.58 -11.87 0.02
C ALA A 51 9.71 -12.67 -1.28
N LYS A 52 8.59 -13.02 -1.94
CA LYS A 52 8.63 -13.74 -3.22
C LYS A 52 9.21 -12.82 -4.29
N ALA A 53 10.46 -13.08 -4.67
CA ALA A 53 11.26 -12.23 -5.56
C ALA A 53 10.50 -11.73 -6.79
N TYR A 54 9.76 -12.62 -7.48
CA TYR A 54 9.04 -12.25 -8.70
C TYR A 54 7.91 -11.24 -8.47
N VAL A 55 7.24 -11.24 -7.30
CA VAL A 55 6.19 -10.25 -6.98
C VAL A 55 6.81 -8.96 -6.46
N ASN A 56 7.89 -9.05 -5.68
CA ASN A 56 8.57 -7.90 -5.10
C ASN A 56 9.22 -6.97 -6.13
N THR A 57 9.43 -7.44 -7.36
CA THR A 57 10.02 -6.66 -8.46
C THR A 57 9.01 -6.29 -9.54
N MET A 58 7.73 -6.58 -9.36
CA MET A 58 6.69 -6.21 -10.34
C MET A 58 6.49 -4.69 -10.37
N SER A 59 6.37 -4.15 -11.58
CA SER A 59 5.87 -2.79 -11.77
C SER A 59 4.44 -2.65 -11.27
N ALA A 60 4.00 -1.42 -11.01
CA ALA A 60 2.62 -1.15 -10.59
C ALA A 60 1.55 -1.76 -11.53
N LYS A 61 1.80 -1.77 -12.84
CA LYS A 61 0.89 -2.34 -13.84
C LYS A 61 0.87 -3.87 -13.78
N GLU A 62 2.04 -4.51 -13.73
CA GLU A 62 2.12 -5.97 -13.56
C GLU A 62 1.49 -6.41 -12.23
N LEU A 63 1.68 -5.62 -11.17
CA LEU A 63 1.12 -5.89 -9.86
C LEU A 63 -0.40 -5.75 -9.84
N TRP A 64 -0.96 -4.78 -10.58
CA TRP A 64 -2.40 -4.66 -10.82
C TRP A 64 -2.95 -5.91 -11.52
N ASP A 65 -2.35 -6.30 -12.64
CA ASP A 65 -2.80 -7.44 -13.44
C ASP A 65 -2.71 -8.73 -12.59
N TYR A 66 -1.57 -8.96 -11.93
CA TYR A 66 -1.35 -10.09 -11.02
C TYR A 66 -2.38 -10.13 -9.87
N PHE A 67 -2.68 -8.99 -9.25
CA PHE A 67 -3.68 -8.89 -8.19
C PHE A 67 -5.09 -9.22 -8.69
N THR A 68 -5.51 -8.63 -9.81
CA THR A 68 -6.85 -8.88 -10.36
C THR A 68 -7.05 -10.33 -10.76
N GLU A 69 -6.05 -10.98 -11.36
CA GLU A 69 -6.09 -12.40 -11.72
C GLU A 69 -6.07 -13.30 -10.48
N THR A 70 -5.17 -13.04 -9.53
CA THR A 70 -4.98 -13.90 -8.33
C THR A 70 -6.19 -13.86 -7.40
N GLU A 71 -6.81 -12.70 -7.24
CA GLU A 71 -7.95 -12.50 -6.35
C GLU A 71 -9.31 -12.57 -7.07
N ASN A 72 -9.32 -12.65 -8.41
CA ASN A 72 -10.53 -12.42 -9.22
C ASN A 72 -11.22 -11.10 -8.83
N TYR A 73 -10.42 -10.06 -8.58
CA TYR A 73 -10.90 -8.81 -8.03
C TYR A 73 -11.57 -7.94 -9.11
N VAL A 74 -12.76 -7.42 -8.77
CA VAL A 74 -13.49 -6.47 -9.59
C VAL A 74 -13.72 -5.20 -8.79
N LEU A 75 -13.35 -4.06 -9.36
CA LEU A 75 -13.55 -2.76 -8.72
C LEU A 75 -15.03 -2.50 -8.43
N LYS A 76 -15.33 -2.17 -7.18
CA LYS A 76 -16.68 -1.76 -6.77
C LYS A 76 -16.94 -0.31 -7.15
N SER A 77 -18.16 0.00 -7.56
CA SER A 77 -18.60 1.39 -7.77
C SER A 77 -18.48 2.19 -6.46
N GLY A 78 -18.07 3.45 -6.56
CA GLY A 78 -17.88 4.30 -5.39
C GLY A 78 -17.25 5.63 -5.75
N LYS A 79 -16.40 6.13 -4.87
CA LYS A 79 -15.63 7.37 -5.08
C LYS A 79 -14.15 7.07 -4.99
N SER A 80 -13.38 7.71 -5.87
CA SER A 80 -11.93 7.73 -5.76
C SER A 80 -11.47 8.53 -4.54
N ILE A 81 -10.26 8.21 -4.07
CA ILE A 81 -9.49 9.12 -3.23
C ILE A 81 -8.75 10.07 -4.18
N ASP A 82 -8.89 11.38 -3.96
CA ASP A 82 -8.36 12.39 -4.89
C ASP A 82 -6.91 12.78 -4.58
N GLY A 83 -6.24 13.38 -5.58
CA GLY A 83 -4.89 13.94 -5.47
C GLY A 83 -3.80 12.87 -5.31
N PHE A 84 -2.71 13.23 -4.63
CA PHE A 84 -1.55 12.36 -4.39
C PHE A 84 -1.65 11.53 -3.09
N ILE A 85 -2.82 11.54 -2.45
CA ILE A 85 -3.08 10.77 -1.23
C ILE A 85 -2.92 9.26 -1.46
N PRO A 86 -3.44 8.67 -2.56
CA PRO A 86 -3.34 7.22 -2.79
C PRO A 86 -1.89 6.74 -2.91
N ASP A 87 -1.07 7.49 -3.66
CA ASP A 87 0.36 7.19 -3.86
C ASP A 87 1.09 7.10 -2.53
N TRP A 88 1.03 8.18 -1.75
CA TRP A 88 1.69 8.25 -0.45
C TRP A 88 1.16 7.21 0.55
N ILE A 89 -0.14 6.91 0.54
CA ILE A 89 -0.71 5.84 1.38
C ILE A 89 -0.13 4.47 0.99
N GLY A 90 0.03 4.22 -0.31
CA GLY A 90 0.64 2.99 -0.80
C GLY A 90 2.09 2.86 -0.35
N GLU A 91 2.89 3.92 -0.52
CA GLU A 91 4.28 3.96 -0.05
C GLU A 91 4.37 3.77 1.47
N PHE A 92 3.55 4.50 2.22
CA PHE A 92 3.51 4.45 3.68
C PHE A 92 3.21 3.04 4.17
N TYR A 93 2.17 2.39 3.65
CA TYR A 93 1.81 1.05 4.09
C TYR A 93 2.87 0.00 3.74
N ALA A 94 3.50 0.10 2.57
CA ALA A 94 4.59 -0.78 2.19
C ALA A 94 5.79 -0.62 3.14
N TYR A 95 6.21 0.61 3.39
CA TYR A 95 7.33 0.90 4.27
C TYR A 95 7.02 0.52 5.72
N TYR A 96 5.82 0.82 6.23
CA TYR A 96 5.37 0.48 7.59
C TYR A 96 5.40 -1.04 7.81
N GLN A 97 4.84 -1.81 6.87
CA GLN A 97 4.86 -3.27 6.87
C GLN A 97 6.30 -3.80 6.97
N TRP A 98 7.18 -3.31 6.10
CA TRP A 98 8.58 -3.71 6.07
C TRP A 98 9.35 -3.34 7.35
N TYR A 99 9.13 -2.11 7.84
CA TYR A 99 9.81 -1.55 9.00
C TYR A 99 9.46 -2.32 10.27
N TYR A 100 8.16 -2.46 10.55
CA TYR A 100 7.69 -3.11 11.77
C TYR A 100 7.61 -4.64 11.67
N ASN A 101 7.85 -5.20 10.47
CA ASN A 101 7.81 -6.63 10.21
C ASN A 101 6.51 -7.27 10.74
N ILE A 102 5.38 -6.69 10.32
CA ILE A 102 4.05 -7.23 10.58
C ILE A 102 3.41 -7.63 9.26
N PRO A 103 2.46 -8.58 9.25
CA PRO A 103 1.73 -8.90 8.03
C PRO A 103 0.97 -7.67 7.52
N SER A 104 0.94 -7.50 6.19
CA SER A 104 0.17 -6.42 5.53
C SER A 104 -1.30 -6.37 5.96
N SER A 105 -1.91 -7.53 6.19
CA SER A 105 -3.29 -7.67 6.69
C SER A 105 -3.50 -7.11 8.11
N GLU A 106 -2.46 -7.04 8.92
CA GLU A 106 -2.48 -6.46 10.27
C GLU A 106 -2.15 -4.95 10.28
N VAL A 107 -1.49 -4.45 9.23
CA VAL A 107 -1.14 -3.02 9.11
C VAL A 107 -2.39 -2.16 9.16
N LEU A 108 -3.46 -2.54 8.45
CA LEU A 108 -4.73 -1.79 8.46
C LEU A 108 -5.41 -1.75 9.83
N LYS A 109 -5.17 -2.74 10.70
CA LYS A 109 -5.70 -2.73 12.06
C LYS A 109 -4.90 -1.79 12.95
N LYS A 110 -3.57 -1.76 12.78
CA LYS A 110 -2.68 -0.86 13.52
C LYS A 110 -2.80 0.59 13.07
N VAL A 111 -2.84 0.83 11.76
CA VAL A 111 -2.89 2.15 11.14
C VAL A 111 -4.08 2.18 10.17
N PRO A 112 -5.29 2.51 10.67
CA PRO A 112 -6.50 2.54 9.84
C PRO A 112 -6.41 3.53 8.69
N LEU A 113 -7.00 3.17 7.55
CA LEU A 113 -6.98 4.01 6.34
C LEU A 113 -7.58 5.41 6.58
N ASP A 114 -8.66 5.49 7.37
CA ASP A 114 -9.28 6.77 7.72
C ASP A 114 -8.38 7.68 8.56
N PHE A 115 -7.53 7.10 9.40
CA PHE A 115 -6.51 7.85 10.11
C PHE A 115 -5.46 8.36 9.11
N LEU A 116 -4.96 7.50 8.23
CA LEU A 116 -3.86 7.83 7.33
C LEU A 116 -4.25 8.90 6.31
N LYS A 117 -5.48 8.86 5.77
CA LYS A 117 -6.02 9.93 4.91
C LYS A 117 -6.04 11.31 5.60
N LYS A 118 -6.37 11.35 6.90
CA LYS A 118 -6.37 12.60 7.67
C LYS A 118 -4.94 13.05 8.00
N ALA A 119 -4.08 12.09 8.34
CA ALA A 119 -2.70 12.34 8.72
C ALA A 119 -1.83 12.79 7.54
N TYR A 120 -2.21 12.44 6.31
CA TYR A 120 -1.55 12.87 5.06
C TYR A 120 -1.15 14.35 5.10
N TYR A 121 -2.09 15.25 5.40
CA TYR A 121 -1.85 16.70 5.40
C TYR A 121 -0.78 17.19 6.38
N GLY A 122 -0.44 16.40 7.41
CA GLY A 122 0.61 16.73 8.37
C GLY A 122 1.87 15.86 8.27
N LEU A 123 1.83 14.78 7.50
CA LEU A 123 2.91 13.78 7.44
C LEU A 123 3.55 13.64 6.05
N HIS A 124 2.86 13.99 4.96
CA HIS A 124 3.35 13.73 3.61
C HIS A 124 4.58 14.56 3.20
N ASP A 125 4.80 15.72 3.84
CA ASP A 125 5.99 16.55 3.65
C ASP A 125 7.24 16.00 4.38
N LEU A 126 7.08 14.99 5.23
CA LEU A 126 8.18 14.36 5.94
C LEU A 126 8.81 13.26 5.07
N GLU A 127 10.10 13.00 5.31
CA GLU A 127 10.73 11.76 4.84
C GLU A 127 9.92 10.54 5.28
N LEU A 128 9.72 9.57 4.37
CA LEU A 128 8.84 8.42 4.60
C LEU A 128 9.21 7.62 5.86
N ASP A 129 10.50 7.42 6.13
CA ASP A 129 10.99 6.76 7.36
C ASP A 129 10.51 7.51 8.61
N LEU A 130 10.62 8.84 8.61
CA LEU A 130 10.23 9.67 9.75
C LEU A 130 8.72 9.63 9.97
N ALA A 131 7.93 9.73 8.89
CA ALA A 131 6.47 9.63 8.97
C ALA A 131 6.02 8.27 9.55
N VAL A 132 6.60 7.17 9.07
CA VAL A 132 6.30 5.81 9.53
C VAL A 132 6.65 5.63 11.01
N ARG A 133 7.85 6.06 11.41
CA ARG A 133 8.31 5.95 12.79
C ARG A 133 7.44 6.75 13.75
N LYS A 134 7.08 7.98 13.38
CA LYS A 134 6.22 8.83 14.21
C LYS A 134 4.86 8.17 14.46
N VAL A 135 4.23 7.63 13.41
CA VAL A 135 2.92 6.95 13.54
C VAL A 135 3.02 5.65 14.34
N GLY A 136 4.12 4.89 14.20
CA GLY A 136 4.28 3.62 14.90
C GLY A 136 4.88 3.72 16.31
N GLU A 137 5.48 4.84 16.71
CA GLU A 137 5.89 5.12 18.09
C GLU A 137 4.69 5.54 18.96
N GLU A 138 3.66 6.13 18.37
CA GLU A 138 2.43 6.57 19.05
C GLU A 138 1.38 5.44 19.23
N ARG A 139 1.65 4.19 18.80
CA ARG A 139 0.68 3.08 18.76
C ARG A 139 1.26 1.72 19.15
#